data_AF-A0A7R9K9N2-F1
#
_entry.id   AF-A0A7R9K9N2-F1
#
_cell.length_a   1.000
_cell.length_b   1.000
_cell.length_c   1.000
_cell.angle_alpha   90.00
_cell.angle_beta   90.00
_cell.angle_gamma   90.00
#
_symmetry.space_group_name_H-M   'P 1'
#
loop_
_entity.id
_entity.type
_entity.pdbx_description
1 polymer ?
#
loop_
_entity_poly.entity_id
_entity_poly.type
_entity_poly.pdbx_seq_one_letter_code
_entity_poly.pdbx_strand_id
1 'polypeptide(L)'
;MTGQKWAGGERGHQCYCLPRAPITLATALIYRGQGLRFLTVLTRECNDDEVVLQLVMELCLSHILKEAVREVTRVQQHLAFGLLNELLKSPLIDQNKQIRETFLNTLVGLYSHMAFSSQPLFQLLTKLARNYPKLIACTLPDLQREIKTVELSRGVAFDQSLRTAMSLIQAIVSQE
;
A
#
# COMPACT_ATOMS: atom_id res chain seq x y z
N MET A 1 28.50 6.37 56.85
CA MET A 1 28.66 7.58 56.01
C MET A 1 29.39 7.12 54.76
N THR A 2 28.91 7.13 53.52
CA THR A 2 27.75 7.65 52.76
C THR A 2 27.83 6.81 51.47
N GLY A 3 26.84 6.02 51.05
CA GLY A 3 25.57 6.50 50.50
C GLY A 3 25.78 6.99 49.06
N GLN A 4 25.42 6.18 48.05
CA GLN A 4 24.53 6.60 46.96
C GLN A 4 24.19 5.45 46.00
N LYS A 5 22.92 5.05 46.08
CA LYS A 5 22.15 4.44 44.99
C LYS A 5 22.10 5.42 43.82
N TRP A 6 22.26 4.91 42.61
CA TRP A 6 21.66 5.53 41.43
C TRP A 6 20.59 4.59 40.90
N ALA A 7 19.35 4.94 41.23
CA ALA A 7 18.19 4.60 40.42
C ALA A 7 18.15 5.62 39.27
N GLY A 8 17.98 5.15 38.04
CA GLY A 8 17.81 6.00 36.88
C GLY A 8 17.32 5.14 35.73
N GLY A 9 16.00 5.08 35.57
CA GLY A 9 15.37 4.34 34.50
C GLY A 9 15.67 5.01 33.16
N GLU A 10 16.28 4.26 32.26
CA GLU A 10 16.19 4.50 30.83
C GLU A 10 15.53 3.27 30.24
N ARG A 11 14.23 3.37 29.96
CA ARG A 11 13.64 2.61 28.87
C ARG A 11 14.32 3.15 27.62
N GLY A 12 15.49 2.58 27.31
CA GLY A 12 16.16 2.82 26.05
C GLY A 12 15.16 2.48 24.96
N HIS A 13 14.66 3.50 24.27
CA HIS A 13 14.28 3.32 22.88
C HIS A 13 15.56 2.83 22.21
N GLN A 14 15.67 1.52 22.07
CA GLN A 14 16.56 0.92 21.09
C GLN A 14 16.11 1.53 19.77
N CYS A 15 16.84 2.55 19.31
CA CYS A 15 16.89 2.91 17.91
C CYS A 15 17.37 1.64 17.22
N TYR A 16 16.43 0.81 16.79
CA TYR A 16 16.71 -0.22 15.82
C TYR A 16 17.09 0.57 14.57
N CYS A 17 18.39 0.79 14.38
CA CYS A 17 18.93 1.09 13.07
C CYS A 17 18.63 -0.13 12.21
N LEU A 18 17.39 -0.29 11.75
CA LEU A 18 17.02 -1.26 10.74
C LEU A 18 17.85 -0.88 9.53
N PRO A 19 18.90 -1.65 9.21
CA PRO A 19 19.69 -1.31 8.05
C PRO A 19 18.76 -1.43 6.84
N ARG A 20 18.92 -0.55 5.87
CA ARG A 20 18.25 -0.66 4.56
C ARG A 20 18.36 -2.07 3.95
N ALA A 21 19.39 -2.83 4.34
CA ALA A 21 19.67 -4.18 3.91
C ALA A 21 18.53 -5.20 4.19
N PRO A 22 18.02 -5.42 5.43
CA PRO A 22 16.90 -6.32 5.67
C PRO A 22 15.61 -5.96 4.91
N ILE A 23 15.28 -4.67 4.74
CA ILE A 23 14.12 -4.26 3.94
C ILE A 23 14.35 -4.61 2.46
N THR A 24 15.54 -4.32 1.94
CA THR A 24 15.90 -4.66 0.55
C THR A 24 15.87 -6.17 0.30
N LEU A 25 16.37 -6.96 1.25
CA LEU A 25 16.31 -8.42 1.20
C LEU A 25 14.86 -8.91 1.27
N ALA A 26 14.03 -8.30 2.12
CA ALA A 26 12.61 -8.62 2.20
C ALA A 26 11.90 -8.32 0.87
N THR A 27 12.20 -7.20 0.20
CA THR A 27 11.70 -6.88 -1.15
C THR A 27 12.03 -7.99 -2.13
N ALA A 28 13.29 -8.46 -2.16
CA ALA A 28 13.72 -9.55 -3.03
C ALA A 28 12.98 -10.88 -2.74
N LEU A 29 12.48 -11.06 -1.52
CA LEU A 29 11.76 -12.24 -1.07
C LEU A 29 10.22 -12.10 -1.09
N ILE A 30 9.66 -10.96 -1.53
CA ILE A 30 8.20 -10.77 -1.65
C ILE A 30 7.58 -11.85 -2.52
N TYR A 31 8.18 -12.15 -3.67
CA TYR A 31 7.70 -13.18 -4.61
C TYR A 31 7.71 -14.59 -4.03
N ARG A 32 8.46 -14.83 -2.94
CA ARG A 32 8.49 -16.10 -2.20
C ARG A 32 7.56 -16.11 -0.99
N GLY A 33 6.76 -15.06 -0.77
CA GLY A 33 5.84 -14.91 0.36
C GLY A 33 6.50 -14.66 1.73
N GLN A 34 7.76 -15.06 1.92
CA GLN A 34 8.52 -14.82 3.15
C GLN A 34 8.76 -13.32 3.40
N GLY A 35 9.03 -12.55 2.34
CA GLY A 35 9.20 -11.10 2.45
C GLY A 35 7.95 -10.38 2.96
N LEU A 36 6.76 -10.78 2.49
CA LEU A 36 5.48 -10.18 2.94
C LEU A 36 5.24 -10.39 4.44
N ARG A 37 5.57 -11.58 4.97
CA ARG A 37 5.40 -11.88 6.40
C ARG A 37 6.33 -11.04 7.27
N PHE A 38 7.60 -10.95 6.90
CA PHE A 38 8.57 -10.11 7.60
C PHE A 38 8.13 -8.65 7.60
N LEU A 39 7.78 -8.11 6.43
CA LEU A 39 7.30 -6.73 6.31
C LEU A 39 6.04 -6.47 7.13
N THR A 40 5.12 -7.45 7.23
CA THR A 40 3.91 -7.31 8.07
C THR A 40 4.26 -7.16 9.54
N VAL A 41 5.21 -7.95 10.05
CA VAL A 41 5.67 -7.83 11.45
C VAL A 41 6.37 -6.49 11.66
N LEU A 42 7.28 -6.14 10.75
CA LEU A 42 8.03 -4.89 10.80
C LEU A 42 7.10 -3.66 10.82
N THR A 43 6.14 -3.59 9.90
CA THR A 43 5.18 -2.48 9.83
C THR A 43 4.31 -2.39 11.08
N ARG A 44 4.01 -3.51 11.75
CA ARG A 44 3.24 -3.50 13.00
C ARG A 44 4.06 -2.98 14.17
N GLU A 45 5.31 -3.40 14.27
CA GLU A 45 6.22 -3.02 15.36
C GLU A 45 6.74 -1.59 15.22
N CYS A 46 6.85 -1.08 14.00
CA CYS A 46 7.39 0.24 13.67
C CYS A 46 6.37 1.14 12.97
N ASN A 47 5.08 1.06 13.33
CA ASN A 47 4.02 1.78 12.60
C ASN A 47 4.12 3.31 12.75
N ASP A 48 4.77 3.77 13.82
CA ASP A 48 5.01 5.15 14.22
C ASP A 48 6.41 5.66 13.82
N ASP A 49 7.27 4.78 13.31
CA ASP A 49 8.60 5.16 12.81
C ASP A 49 8.51 5.63 11.36
N GLU A 50 8.59 6.95 11.18
CA GLU A 50 8.52 7.60 9.86
C GLU A 50 9.59 7.08 8.90
N VAL A 51 10.82 6.86 9.38
CA VAL A 51 11.95 6.44 8.53
C VAL A 51 11.72 5.02 8.03
N VAL A 52 11.30 4.12 8.91
CA VAL A 52 11.02 2.73 8.54
C VAL A 52 9.83 2.67 7.58
N LEU A 53 8.74 3.39 7.88
CA LEU A 53 7.55 3.37 7.04
C LEU A 53 7.83 3.94 5.65
N GLN A 54 8.54 5.07 5.56
CA GLN A 54 8.96 5.66 4.28
C GLN A 54 9.83 4.67 3.48
N LEU A 55 10.79 4.00 4.11
CA LEU A 55 11.62 2.98 3.45
C LEU A 55 10.80 1.80 2.92
N VAL A 56 9.82 1.31 3.69
CA VAL A 56 8.92 0.24 3.23
C VAL A 56 8.07 0.73 2.05
N MET A 57 7.56 1.96 2.09
CA MET A 57 6.81 2.53 0.96
C MET A 57 7.66 2.65 -0.29
N GLU A 58 8.86 3.22 -0.19
CA GLU A 58 9.76 3.43 -1.32
C GLU A 58 10.26 2.12 -1.95
N LEU A 59 10.62 1.14 -1.13
CA LEU A 59 11.29 -0.08 -1.60
C LEU A 59 10.31 -1.22 -1.90
N CYS A 60 9.17 -1.28 -1.22
CA CYS A 60 8.32 -2.47 -1.25
C CYS A 60 6.94 -2.22 -1.87
N LEU A 61 6.38 -1.01 -1.79
CA LEU A 61 4.96 -0.79 -2.09
C LEU A 61 4.56 -1.24 -3.50
N SER A 62 5.37 -0.94 -4.51
CA SER A 62 5.09 -1.36 -5.90
C SER A 62 5.01 -2.88 -6.01
N HIS A 63 5.90 -3.61 -5.34
CA HIS A 63 5.89 -5.08 -5.32
C HIS A 63 4.70 -5.63 -4.55
N ILE A 64 4.34 -5.03 -3.42
CA ILE A 64 3.17 -5.41 -2.62
C ILE A 64 1.90 -5.24 -3.43
N LEU A 65 1.73 -4.09 -4.09
CA LEU A 65 0.56 -3.81 -4.93
C LEU A 65 0.47 -4.77 -6.12
N LYS A 66 1.59 -5.07 -6.79
CA LYS A 66 1.64 -6.06 -7.87
C LYS A 66 1.23 -7.45 -7.40
N GLU A 67 1.70 -7.89 -6.24
CA GLU A 67 1.29 -9.17 -5.65
C GLU A 67 -0.19 -9.16 -5.23
N ALA A 68 -0.72 -8.03 -4.77
CA ALA A 68 -2.14 -7.90 -4.42
C ALA A 68 -3.07 -8.04 -5.65
N VAL A 69 -2.61 -7.67 -6.85
CA VAL A 69 -3.38 -7.82 -8.11
C VAL A 69 -3.01 -9.06 -8.94
N ARG A 70 -2.06 -9.88 -8.48
CA ARG A 70 -1.58 -11.03 -9.23
C ARG A 70 -2.55 -12.21 -9.13
N GLU A 71 -3.14 -12.65 -10.24
CA GLU A 71 -4.24 -13.64 -10.25
C GLU A 71 -3.87 -15.07 -9.76
N VAL A 72 -2.57 -15.40 -9.70
CA VAL A 72 -2.11 -16.79 -9.62
C VAL A 72 -2.13 -17.36 -8.19
N THR A 73 -1.98 -16.53 -7.15
CA THR A 73 -1.69 -17.00 -5.78
C THR A 73 -2.56 -16.32 -4.71
N ARG A 74 -3.74 -16.88 -4.45
CA ARG A 74 -4.70 -16.36 -3.43
C ARG A 74 -4.07 -16.10 -2.05
N VAL A 75 -3.14 -16.95 -1.62
CA VAL A 75 -2.43 -16.80 -0.33
C VAL A 75 -1.54 -15.56 -0.32
N GLN A 76 -0.77 -15.33 -1.39
CA GLN A 76 0.12 -14.17 -1.50
C GLN A 76 -0.69 -12.88 -1.65
N GLN A 77 -1.77 -12.88 -2.43
CA GLN A 77 -2.72 -11.77 -2.50
C GLN A 77 -3.27 -11.40 -1.11
N HIS A 78 -3.67 -12.40 -0.32
CA HIS A 78 -4.20 -12.16 1.01
C HIS A 78 -3.13 -11.56 1.94
N LEU A 79 -1.89 -12.07 1.90
CA LEU A 79 -0.78 -11.52 2.67
C LEU A 79 -0.42 -10.09 2.24
N ALA A 80 -0.38 -9.83 0.93
CA ALA A 80 -0.09 -8.50 0.38
C ALA A 80 -1.17 -7.50 0.78
N PHE A 81 -2.45 -7.87 0.67
CA PHE A 81 -3.55 -7.02 1.13
C PHE A 81 -3.54 -6.83 2.66
N GLY A 82 -3.18 -7.86 3.41
CA GLY A 82 -2.96 -7.75 4.86
C GLY A 82 -1.90 -6.70 5.18
N LEU A 83 -0.73 -6.77 4.54
CA LEU A 83 0.34 -5.80 4.68
C LEU A 83 -0.10 -4.38 4.26
N LEU A 84 -0.83 -4.23 3.15
CA LEU A 84 -1.38 -2.93 2.75
C LEU A 84 -2.29 -2.33 3.83
N ASN A 85 -3.17 -3.14 4.44
CA ASN A 85 -4.00 -2.66 5.53
C ASN A 85 -3.18 -2.27 6.76
N GLU A 86 -2.11 -2.99 7.09
CA GLU A 86 -1.22 -2.60 8.20
C GLU A 86 -0.50 -1.28 7.91
N LEU A 87 0.01 -1.10 6.68
CA LEU A 87 0.61 0.17 6.24
C LEU A 87 -0.39 1.33 6.33
N LEU A 88 -1.61 1.10 5.86
CA LEU A 88 -2.66 2.13 5.80
C LEU A 88 -3.31 2.46 7.15
N LYS A 89 -3.11 1.62 8.18
CA LYS A 89 -3.52 1.93 9.56
C LYS A 89 -2.57 2.89 10.27
N SER A 90 -1.36 3.09 9.75
CA SER A 90 -0.40 3.99 10.38
C SER A 90 -0.97 5.43 10.38
N PRO A 91 -0.91 6.14 11.52
CA PRO A 91 -1.33 7.55 11.57
C PRO A 91 -0.49 8.45 10.66
N LEU A 92 0.71 8.00 10.30
CA LEU A 92 1.62 8.73 9.42
C LEU A 92 1.08 8.86 7.99
N ILE A 93 0.15 8.00 7.56
CA ILE A 93 -0.53 8.13 6.25
C ILE A 93 -1.27 9.46 6.14
N ASP A 94 -1.90 9.91 7.23
CA ASP A 94 -2.66 11.16 7.22
C ASP A 94 -1.81 12.37 7.62
N GLN A 95 -0.81 12.16 8.47
CA GLN A 95 0.02 13.22 9.05
C GLN A 95 1.21 13.60 8.16
N ASN A 96 1.78 12.62 7.44
CA ASN A 96 2.96 12.82 6.61
C ASN A 96 2.59 12.85 5.12
N LYS A 97 2.67 14.05 4.55
CA LYS A 97 2.36 14.29 3.14
C LYS A 97 3.21 13.45 2.19
N GLN A 98 4.49 13.27 2.47
CA GLN A 98 5.42 12.53 1.61
C GLN A 98 5.09 11.02 1.58
N ILE A 99 4.80 10.43 2.74
CA ILE A 99 4.38 9.02 2.82
C ILE A 99 3.07 8.82 2.05
N ARG A 100 2.09 9.71 2.26
CA ARG A 100 0.81 9.68 1.56
C ARG A 100 0.97 9.79 0.05
N GLU A 101 1.77 10.74 -0.42
CA GLU A 101 2.04 10.94 -1.85
C GLU A 101 2.79 9.75 -2.45
N THR A 102 3.75 9.18 -1.73
CA THR A 102 4.45 7.95 -2.16
C THR A 102 3.44 6.82 -2.36
N PHE A 103 2.48 6.67 -1.44
CA PHE A 103 1.42 5.68 -1.59
C PHE A 103 0.54 5.94 -2.81
N LEU A 104 -0.01 7.15 -2.92
CA LEU A 104 -0.93 7.53 -4.00
C LEU A 104 -0.26 7.42 -5.37
N ASN A 105 0.96 7.92 -5.53
CA ASN A 105 1.71 7.87 -6.79
C ASN A 105 2.03 6.43 -7.20
N THR A 106 2.37 5.56 -6.24
CA THR A 106 2.64 4.15 -6.53
C THR A 106 1.36 3.42 -6.93
N LEU A 107 0.23 3.72 -6.27
CA LEU A 107 -1.08 3.17 -6.62
C LEU A 107 -1.52 3.62 -8.02
N VAL A 108 -1.40 4.92 -8.34
CA VAL A 108 -1.69 5.45 -9.68
C VAL A 108 -0.79 4.82 -10.73
N GLY A 109 0.49 4.60 -10.43
CA GLY A 109 1.40 3.88 -11.32
C GLY A 109 0.91 2.47 -11.69
N LEU A 110 0.18 1.80 -10.80
CA LEU A 110 -0.42 0.49 -11.06
C LEU A 110 -1.52 0.55 -12.14
N TYR A 111 -2.16 1.69 -12.35
CA TYR A 111 -3.26 1.84 -13.32
C TYR A 111 -2.78 1.63 -14.75
N SER A 112 -1.51 1.91 -15.05
CA SER A 112 -0.89 1.62 -16.36
C SER A 112 -0.97 0.14 -16.78
N HIS A 113 -1.19 -0.77 -15.83
CA HIS A 113 -1.35 -2.21 -16.09
C HIS A 113 -2.82 -2.62 -16.31
N MET A 114 -3.78 -1.68 -16.25
CA MET A 114 -5.22 -1.96 -16.33
C MET A 114 -5.62 -2.68 -17.61
N ALA A 115 -4.94 -2.44 -18.73
CA ALA A 115 -5.20 -3.12 -19.99
C ALA A 115 -5.10 -4.66 -19.87
N PHE A 116 -4.20 -5.15 -18.99
CA PHE A 116 -3.89 -6.56 -18.78
C PHE A 116 -4.52 -7.14 -17.51
N SER A 117 -4.76 -6.31 -16.49
CA SER A 117 -5.18 -6.78 -15.16
C SER A 117 -6.35 -5.97 -14.60
N SER A 118 -7.33 -5.60 -15.43
CA SER A 118 -8.46 -4.76 -15.03
C SER A 118 -9.25 -5.36 -13.87
N GLN A 119 -9.69 -6.62 -13.97
CA GLN A 119 -10.49 -7.27 -12.94
C GLN A 119 -9.83 -7.29 -11.55
N PRO A 120 -8.60 -7.84 -11.39
CA PRO A 120 -7.96 -7.86 -10.07
C PRO A 120 -7.60 -6.46 -9.56
N LEU A 121 -7.29 -5.50 -10.45
CA LEU A 121 -7.08 -4.11 -10.08
C LEU A 121 -8.35 -3.48 -9.49
N PHE A 122 -9.49 -3.62 -10.15
CA PHE A 122 -10.77 -3.11 -9.65
C PHE A 122 -11.22 -3.80 -8.36
N GLN A 123 -10.89 -5.09 -8.18
CA GLN A 123 -11.12 -5.79 -6.91
C GLN A 123 -10.28 -5.19 -5.77
N LEU A 124 -8.99 -4.93 -6.01
CA LEU A 124 -8.12 -4.25 -5.04
C LEU A 124 -8.65 -2.86 -4.70
N LEU A 125 -8.97 -2.05 -5.72
CA LEU A 125 -9.46 -0.69 -5.53
C LEU A 125 -10.80 -0.65 -4.79
N THR A 126 -11.70 -1.60 -5.08
CA THR A 126 -12.97 -1.71 -4.34
C THR A 126 -12.74 -2.00 -2.87
N LYS A 127 -11.79 -2.90 -2.54
CA LYS A 127 -11.44 -3.20 -1.14
C LYS A 127 -10.82 -1.98 -0.45
N LEU A 128 -9.91 -1.29 -1.12
CA LEU A 128 -9.31 -0.07 -0.58
C LEU A 128 -10.34 1.05 -0.41
N ALA A 129 -11.27 1.23 -1.36
CA ALA A 129 -12.32 2.24 -1.28
C ALA A 129 -13.25 2.01 -0.09
N ARG A 130 -13.54 0.74 0.25
CA ARG A 130 -14.36 0.41 1.43
C ARG A 130 -13.68 0.70 2.76
N ASN A 131 -12.36 0.58 2.82
CA ASN A 131 -11.60 0.73 4.06
C ASN A 131 -11.01 2.14 4.23
N TYR A 132 -10.70 2.80 3.11
CA TYR A 132 -9.98 4.07 3.04
C TYR A 132 -10.55 4.97 1.92
N PRO A 133 -11.86 5.26 1.92
CA PRO A 133 -12.53 5.95 0.81
C PRO A 133 -11.95 7.33 0.52
N LYS A 134 -11.60 8.12 1.55
CA LYS A 134 -10.97 9.44 1.39
C LYS A 134 -9.65 9.38 0.63
N LEU A 135 -8.84 8.36 0.90
CA LEU A 135 -7.57 8.14 0.22
C LEU A 135 -7.78 7.75 -1.25
N ILE A 136 -8.75 6.87 -1.52
CA ILE A 136 -9.06 6.44 -2.89
C ILE A 136 -9.72 7.55 -3.71
N ALA A 137 -10.53 8.41 -3.08
CA ALA A 137 -11.12 9.59 -3.70
C ALA A 137 -10.08 10.43 -4.45
N CYS A 138 -8.89 10.59 -3.85
CA CYS A 138 -7.79 11.36 -4.43
C CYS A 138 -7.27 10.79 -5.76
N THR A 139 -7.47 9.50 -6.02
CA THR A 139 -6.96 8.81 -7.23
C THR A 139 -7.99 8.65 -8.34
N LEU A 140 -9.27 8.98 -8.08
CA LEU A 140 -10.35 8.80 -9.04
C LEU A 140 -10.13 9.57 -10.36
N PRO A 141 -9.62 10.82 -10.37
CA PRO A 141 -9.36 11.53 -11.62
C PRO A 141 -8.33 10.80 -12.50
N ASP A 142 -7.27 10.25 -11.90
CA ASP A 142 -6.25 9.49 -12.64
C ASP A 142 -6.79 8.15 -13.12
N LEU A 143 -7.60 7.47 -12.31
CA LEU A 143 -8.27 6.23 -12.71
C LEU A 143 -9.21 6.46 -13.91
N GLN A 144 -9.99 7.54 -13.92
CA GLN A 144 -10.85 7.90 -15.05
C GLN A 144 -10.05 8.22 -16.31
N ARG A 145 -8.91 8.90 -16.16
CA ARG A 145 -8.01 9.20 -17.28
C ARG A 145 -7.49 7.90 -17.88
N GLU A 146 -7.04 6.97 -17.04
CA GLU A 146 -6.48 5.70 -17.50
C GLU A 146 -7.53 4.79 -18.16
N ILE A 147 -8.77 4.74 -17.65
CA ILE A 147 -9.86 4.02 -18.32
C ILE A 147 -10.06 4.53 -19.75
N LYS A 148 -10.06 5.86 -19.95
CA LYS A 148 -10.16 6.44 -21.30
C LYS A 148 -8.98 6.04 -22.17
N THR A 149 -7.76 6.04 -21.63
CA THR A 149 -6.55 5.58 -22.34
C THR A 149 -6.71 4.12 -22.79
N VAL A 150 -7.18 3.24 -21.90
CA VAL A 150 -7.38 1.82 -22.20
C VAL A 150 -8.47 1.63 -23.26
N GLU A 151 -9.61 2.32 -23.14
CA GLU A 151 -10.68 2.31 -24.14
C GLU A 151 -10.17 2.71 -25.53
N LEU A 152 -9.46 3.83 -25.63
CA LEU A 152 -8.83 4.30 -26.87
C LEU A 152 -7.85 3.26 -27.43
N SER A 153 -7.00 2.67 -26.58
CA SER A 153 -6.02 1.66 -27.01
C SER A 153 -6.66 0.38 -27.55
N ARG A 154 -7.86 0.03 -27.05
CA ARG A 154 -8.66 -1.11 -27.50
C ARG A 154 -9.51 -0.79 -28.73
N GLY A 155 -9.53 0.48 -29.18
CA GLY A 155 -10.40 0.93 -30.26
C GLY A 155 -11.88 0.97 -29.88
N VAL A 156 -12.21 0.96 -28.58
CA VAL A 156 -13.59 1.06 -28.10
C VAL A 156 -13.83 2.45 -27.55
N ALA A 157 -14.94 3.09 -27.94
CA ALA A 157 -15.30 4.41 -27.40
C ALA A 157 -15.78 4.32 -25.94
N PHE A 158 -16.26 3.15 -25.53
CA PHE A 158 -16.87 2.93 -24.21
C PHE A 158 -16.77 1.46 -23.81
N ASP A 159 -16.07 1.16 -22.72
CA ASP A 159 -15.99 -0.18 -22.15
C ASP A 159 -16.92 -0.28 -20.93
N GLN A 160 -18.09 -0.88 -21.14
CA GLN A 160 -19.12 -1.01 -20.10
C GLN A 160 -18.58 -1.64 -18.82
N SER A 161 -17.65 -2.60 -18.91
CA SER A 161 -17.13 -3.30 -17.73
C SER A 161 -16.27 -2.39 -16.85
N LEU A 162 -15.36 -1.63 -17.47
CA LEU A 162 -14.51 -0.66 -16.78
C LEU A 162 -15.34 0.47 -16.18
N ARG A 163 -16.35 0.93 -16.93
CA ARG A 163 -17.25 2.02 -16.52
C ARG A 163 -18.12 1.62 -15.34
N THR A 164 -18.72 0.43 -15.36
CA THR A 164 -19.49 -0.10 -14.22
C THR A 164 -18.61 -0.29 -12.98
N ALA A 165 -17.39 -0.82 -13.14
CA ALA A 165 -16.47 -0.98 -12.02
C ALA A 165 -16.03 0.36 -11.41
N MET A 166 -15.79 1.38 -12.25
CA MET A 166 -15.52 2.74 -11.80
C MET A 166 -16.70 3.33 -11.03
N SER A 167 -17.92 3.23 -11.57
CA SER A 167 -19.13 3.74 -10.90
C SER A 167 -19.36 3.10 -9.53
N LEU A 168 -19.06 1.81 -9.39
CA LEU A 168 -19.09 1.13 -8.08
C LEU A 168 -18.14 1.79 -7.07
N ILE A 169 -16.89 2.05 -7.47
CA ILE A 169 -15.90 2.69 -6.58
C ILE A 169 -16.37 4.11 -6.22
N GLN A 170 -16.86 4.88 -7.19
CA GLN A 170 -17.37 6.23 -6.94
C GLN A 170 -18.53 6.22 -5.93
N ALA A 171 -19.47 5.29 -6.08
CA ALA A 171 -20.60 5.15 -5.17
C ALA A 171 -20.15 4.84 -3.74
N ILE A 172 -19.12 3.99 -3.57
CA ILE A 172 -18.55 3.69 -2.24
C ILE A 172 -17.92 4.93 -1.63
N VAL A 173 -17.12 5.66 -2.41
CA VAL A 173 -16.38 6.84 -1.92
C VAL A 173 -17.32 8.01 -1.60
N SER A 174 -18.45 8.16 -2.29
CA SER A 174 -19.42 9.24 -2.06
C SER A 174 -20.35 9.04 -0.86
N GLN A 175 -20.28 7.90 -0.15
CA GLN A 175 -21.09 7.62 1.03
C GLN A 175 -20.48 8.13 2.35
N GLU A 176 -19.28 8.71 2.31
CA GLU A 176 -18.60 9.35 3.45
C GLU A 176 -18.46 10.86 3.28
#